data_AF-A0A942TXX0-F1
#
_entry.id   AF-A0A942TXX0-F1
#
_cell.length_a   1.000
_cell.length_b   1.000
_cell.length_c   1.000
_cell.angle_alpha   90.00
_cell.angle_beta   90.00
_cell.angle_gamma   90.00
#
_symmetry.space_group_name_H-M   'P 1'
#
loop_
_entity.id
_entity.type
_entity.pdbx_description
1 polymer ?
#
loop_
_entity_poly.entity_id
_entity_poly.type
_entity_poly.pdbx_seq_one_letter_code
_entity_poly.pdbx_strand_id
1 'polypeptide(L)' 'MYEFTWRVFKETGNVDIYLLLKELEKEEHMNILPFMENANEVDHPVS' A
#
# COMPACT_ATOMS: atom_id res chain seq x y z
N MET A 1 -6.47 0.39 3.11
CA MET A 1 -5.85 1.74 3.05
C MET A 1 -5.78 2.30 1.63
N TYR A 2 -5.48 1.49 0.61
CA TYR A 2 -5.41 1.93 -0.80
C TYR A 2 -6.59 2.81 -1.30
N GLU A 3 -7.84 2.40 -1.06
CA GLU A 3 -9.04 3.18 -1.44
C GLU A 3 -9.12 4.55 -0.75
N PHE A 4 -8.65 4.64 0.51
CA PHE A 4 -8.63 5.89 1.27
C PHE A 4 -7.55 6.84 0.74
N THR A 5 -6.32 6.34 0.60
CA THR A 5 -5.17 7.10 0.08
C THR A 5 -5.43 7.60 -1.35
N TRP A 6 -6.07 6.77 -2.19
CA TRP A 6 -6.48 7.17 -3.55
C TRP A 6 -7.59 8.23 -3.56
N ARG A 7 -8.57 8.14 -2.66
CA ARG A 7 -9.62 9.17 -2.52
C ARG A 7 -9.05 10.52 -2.08
N VAL A 8 -8.18 10.52 -1.08
CA VAL A 8 -7.52 11.75 -0.58
C VAL A 8 -6.71 12.42 -1.68
N PHE A 9 -5.95 11.65 -2.47
CA PHE A 9 -5.21 12.19 -3.60
C PHE A 9 -6.14 12.77 -4.68
N LYS A 10 -7.22 12.07 -5.04
CA LYS A 10 -8.17 12.58 -6.05
C LYS A 10 -8.90 13.85 -5.61
N GLU A 11 -9.14 14.01 -4.32
CA GLU A 11 -9.88 15.15 -3.77
C GLU A 11 -8.98 16.37 -3.56
N THR A 12 -7.74 16.15 -3.13
CA THR A 12 -6.79 17.24 -2.80
C THR A 12 -5.81 17.56 -3.92
N GLY A 13 -5.55 16.61 -4.83
CA GLY A 13 -4.50 16.69 -5.85
C GLY A 13 -3.09 16.81 -5.26
N ASN A 14 -2.93 16.66 -3.95
CA ASN A 14 -1.68 16.93 -3.26
C ASN A 14 -0.83 15.65 -3.18
N VAL A 15 0.25 15.65 -3.95
CA VAL A 15 1.19 14.52 -4.03
C VAL A 15 1.93 14.27 -2.72
N ASP A 16 2.24 15.32 -1.96
CA ASP A 16 2.99 15.20 -0.71
C ASP A 16 2.18 14.43 0.34
N ILE A 17 0.87 14.68 0.40
CA ILE A 17 -0.05 13.93 1.30
C ILE A 17 -0.12 12.46 0.89
N TYR A 18 -0.19 12.15 -0.41
CA TYR A 18 -0.22 10.78 -0.90
C TYR A 18 1.07 10.01 -0.51
N LEU A 19 2.23 10.66 -0.67
CA LEU A 19 3.52 10.07 -0.33
C LEU A 19 3.65 9.83 1.18
N LEU A 20 3.24 10.79 2.00
CA LEU A 20 3.24 10.65 3.46
C LEU A 20 2.33 9.49 3.91
N LEU A 21 1.12 9.39 3.36
CA LEU A 21 0.22 8.27 3.64
C LEU A 21 0.83 6.92 3.21
N LYS A 22 1.56 6.90 2.10
CA LYS A 22 2.23 5.69 1.60
C LYS A 22 3.40 5.26 2.50
N GLU A 23 4.11 6.20 3.09
CA GLU A 23 5.18 5.92 4.07
C GLU A 23 4.59 5.32 5.36
N LEU A 24 3.51 5.90 5.87
CA LEU A 24 2.79 5.36 7.03
C LEU A 24 2.23 3.95 6.78
N GLU A 25 1.69 3.70 5.58
CA GLU A 25 1.29 2.34 5.17
C GLU A 25 2.50 1.38 5.20
N LYS A 26 3.68 1.79 4.73
CA LYS A 26 4.88 0.93 4.78
C LYS A 26 5.32 0.62 6.20
N GLU A 27 5.22 1.58 7.11
CA GLU A 27 5.54 1.38 8.54
C GLU A 27 4.58 0.40 9.22
N GLU A 28 3.28 0.48 8.91
CA GLU A 28 2.28 -0.50 9.38
C GLU A 28 2.58 -1.90 8.82
N HIS A 29 2.85 -1.99 7.51
CA HIS A 29 3.16 -3.26 6.86
C HIS A 29 4.49 -3.85 7.34
N MET A 30 5.52 -3.05 7.67
CA MET A 30 6.80 -3.56 8.21
C MET A 30 6.64 -4.31 9.53
N ASN A 31 5.63 -3.98 10.33
CA ASN A 31 5.29 -4.75 11.53
C ASN A 31 4.60 -6.09 11.22
N ILE A 32 4.04 -6.25 10.00
CA ILE A 32 3.33 -7.43 9.52
C ILE A 32 4.18 -8.24 8.50
N LEU A 33 5.29 -7.68 8.01
CA LEU A 33 6.18 -8.29 7.00
C LEU A 33 6.72 -9.68 7.35
N PRO A 34 6.99 -10.07 8.61
CA PRO A 34 7.35 -11.47 8.88
C PRO A 34 6.27 -12.47 8.45
N PHE A 35 5.04 -12.02 8.21
CA PHE A 35 3.88 -12.86 7.91
C PHE A 35 3.35 -12.71 6.47
N MET A 36 3.53 -11.56 5.80
CA MET A 36 2.94 -11.29 4.47
C MET A 36 3.86 -11.56 3.27
N GLU A 37 5.17 -11.75 3.46
CA GLU A 37 6.08 -12.09 2.34
C GLU A 37 5.72 -13.41 1.65
N ASN A 38 5.05 -14.34 2.37
CA ASN A 38 4.55 -15.61 1.82
C ASN A 38 3.19 -15.50 1.09
N ALA A 39 2.46 -14.37 1.20
CA ALA A 39 1.10 -14.24 0.66
C ALA A 39 1.06 -13.61 -0.75
N ASN A 40 2.18 -13.02 -1.20
CA ASN A 40 2.28 -12.38 -2.52
C ASN A 40 2.87 -13.31 -3.60
N GLU A 41 3.20 -14.57 -3.27
CA GLU A 41 3.81 -15.56 -4.18
C GLU A 41 2.81 -16.59 -4.76
N VAL A 42 1.51 -16.31 -4.73
CA VAL A 42 0.45 -17.12 -5.37
C VAL A 42 -0.52 -16.12 -6.00
N ASP A 43 -0.76 -16.01 -7.31
CA ASP A 43 -0.86 -16.99 -8.38
C ASP A 43 -0.67 -16.20 -9.70
N HIS A 44 0.35 -16.52 -10.51
CA HIS A 44 0.40 -16.08 -11.91
C HIS A 44 0.25 -17.32 -12.79
N PRO A 45 -0.72 -17.34 -13.73
CA PRO A 45 -1.05 -18.56 -14.46
C PRO A 45 0.16 -19.01 -15.26
N VAL A 46 0.59 -20.26 -15.03
CA VAL A 46 1.62 -20.90 -15.85
C VAL A 46 1.08 -21.01 -17.29
N SER A 47 1.88 -20.60 -18.28
CA SER A 47 1.58 -20.85 -19.71
C SER A 47 1.85 -22.31 -20.06
#